data_AF-A0A257L922-F1
#
_entry.id   AF-A0A257L922-F1
#
_cell.length_a   1.000
_cell.length_b   1.000
_cell.length_c   1.000
_cell.angle_alpha   90.00
_cell.angle_beta   90.00
_cell.angle_gamma   90.00
#
_symmetry.space_group_name_H-M   'P 1'
#
loop_
_entity.id
_entity.type
_entity.pdbx_description
1 polymer ?
#
loop_
_entity_poly.entity_id
_entity_poly.type
_entity_poly.pdbx_seq_one_letter_code
_entity_poly.pdbx_strand_id
1 'polypeptide(L)'
;MKQKTEIDKLWVEIESIKNLEERVILIHRDITDNKKRYKVLAEEDPYRLFELLGGDDSELLKTNWAFEYTYEEYIEEYDIDYDSVEEIKWDLEEKSIERAHETGHWYVTGTSILKGPNGIELEFEFEFCEGYLDGIIGTPYNEAAHGNHGIEFD
;
A
#
# COMPACT_ATOMS: atom_id res chain seq x y z
N MET A 1 -1.72 13.55 26.97
CA MET A 1 -1.79 12.52 28.03
C MET A 1 -3.03 11.65 27.94
N LYS A 2 -4.26 12.19 27.92
CA LYS A 2 -5.50 11.39 27.89
C LYS A 2 -5.68 10.51 26.63
N GLN A 3 -5.33 11.00 25.43
CA GLN A 3 -5.46 10.22 24.19
C GLN A 3 -4.57 8.98 24.18
N LYS A 4 -3.30 9.10 24.61
CA LYS A 4 -2.38 7.96 24.70
C LYS A 4 -2.94 6.86 25.61
N THR A 5 -3.57 7.24 26.71
CA THR A 5 -4.20 6.28 27.66
C THR A 5 -5.42 5.57 27.08
N GLU A 6 -6.10 6.13 26.09
CA GLU A 6 -7.23 5.47 25.41
C GLU A 6 -6.75 4.54 24.28
N ILE A 7 -5.72 4.93 23.53
CA ILE A 7 -5.08 4.07 22.52
C ILE A 7 -4.48 2.83 23.19
N ASP A 8 -3.77 3.00 24.31
CA ASP A 8 -3.19 1.89 25.09
C ASP A 8 -4.27 0.87 25.53
N LYS A 9 -5.48 1.32 25.87
CA LYS A 9 -6.59 0.42 26.23
C LYS A 9 -7.07 -0.41 25.05
N LEU A 10 -7.12 0.18 23.85
CA LEU A 10 -7.52 -0.53 22.63
C LEU A 10 -6.47 -1.58 22.25
N TRP A 11 -5.18 -1.27 22.42
CA TRP A 11 -4.11 -2.27 22.26
C TRP A 11 -4.30 -3.46 23.22
N VAL A 12 -4.50 -3.18 24.51
CA VAL A 12 -4.72 -4.22 25.53
C VAL A 12 -5.98 -5.06 25.22
N GLU A 13 -7.04 -4.44 24.70
CA GLU A 13 -8.27 -5.13 24.32
C GLU A 13 -8.02 -6.16 23.22
N ILE A 14 -7.34 -5.79 22.13
CA ILE A 14 -7.01 -6.72 21.04
C ILE A 14 -6.03 -7.80 21.52
N GLU A 15 -4.98 -7.43 22.26
CA GLU A 15 -3.97 -8.37 22.76
C GLU A 15 -4.54 -9.40 23.75
N SER A 16 -5.62 -9.05 24.44
CA SER A 16 -6.33 -9.95 25.35
C SER A 16 -7.01 -11.12 24.62
N ILE A 17 -7.37 -10.93 23.35
CA ILE A 17 -7.94 -11.96 22.48
C ILE A 17 -6.80 -12.92 22.09
N LYS A 18 -6.90 -14.18 22.48
CA LYS A 18 -5.83 -15.18 22.27
C LYS A 18 -5.91 -15.86 20.91
N ASN A 19 -7.10 -15.93 20.32
CA ASN A 19 -7.29 -16.54 19.02
C ASN A 19 -7.07 -15.50 17.91
N LEU A 20 -6.21 -15.83 16.94
CA LEU A 20 -5.89 -14.96 15.82
C LEU A 20 -7.11 -14.65 14.94
N GLU A 21 -7.90 -15.68 14.62
CA GLU A 21 -9.12 -15.55 13.82
C GLU A 21 -10.13 -14.61 14.47
N GLU A 22 -10.23 -14.64 15.81
CA GLU A 22 -11.11 -13.73 16.55
C GLU A 22 -10.66 -12.27 16.44
N ARG A 23 -9.34 -12.00 16.39
CA ARG A 23 -8.82 -10.64 16.15
C ARG A 23 -9.13 -10.16 14.75
N VAL A 24 -8.92 -11.02 13.75
CA VAL A 24 -9.24 -10.72 12.34
C VAL A 24 -10.74 -10.45 12.17
N ILE A 25 -11.61 -11.28 12.77
CA ILE A 25 -13.06 -11.05 12.77
C ILE A 25 -13.42 -9.72 13.44
N LEU A 26 -12.77 -9.38 14.56
CA LEU A 26 -13.03 -8.13 15.27
C LEU A 26 -12.75 -6.91 14.40
N ILE A 27 -11.57 -6.86 13.76
CA ILE A 27 -11.18 -5.76 12.88
C ILE A 27 -12.07 -5.70 11.65
N HIS A 28 -12.31 -6.83 10.99
CA HIS A 28 -13.22 -6.89 9.85
C HIS A 28 -14.61 -6.34 10.21
N ARG A 29 -15.19 -6.76 11.34
CA ARG A 29 -16.50 -6.24 11.79
C ARG A 29 -16.47 -4.75 12.11
N ASP A 30 -15.39 -4.25 12.70
CA ASP A 30 -15.24 -2.83 12.98
C ASP A 30 -15.24 -1.97 11.71
N ILE A 31 -14.68 -2.51 10.62
CA ILE A 31 -14.69 -1.93 9.27
C ILE A 31 -16.07 -2.05 8.63
N THR A 32 -16.61 -3.27 8.52
CA THR A 32 -17.88 -3.51 7.82
C THR A 32 -19.09 -2.87 8.49
N ASP A 33 -19.08 -2.77 9.83
CA ASP A 33 -20.12 -2.06 10.59
C ASP A 33 -19.90 -0.54 10.59
N ASN A 34 -18.83 -0.03 9.93
CA ASN A 34 -18.40 1.36 9.90
C ASN A 34 -18.25 1.99 11.30
N LYS A 35 -17.83 1.19 12.29
CA LYS A 35 -17.56 1.66 13.66
C LYS A 35 -16.23 2.40 13.75
N LYS A 36 -15.21 1.89 13.02
CA LYS A 36 -13.86 2.46 12.92
C LYS A 36 -13.21 2.73 14.29
N ARG A 37 -13.54 1.94 15.31
CA ARG A 37 -13.03 2.09 16.67
C ARG A 37 -11.53 1.83 16.74
N TYR A 38 -11.04 0.85 15.98
CA TYR A 38 -9.62 0.47 15.99
C TYR A 38 -8.81 1.13 14.86
N LYS A 39 -9.43 1.99 14.04
CA LYS A 39 -8.72 2.76 13.00
C LYS A 39 -7.52 3.53 13.56
N VAL A 40 -7.66 4.10 14.75
CA VAL A 40 -6.58 4.84 15.42
C VAL A 40 -5.35 3.98 15.71
N LEU A 41 -5.49 2.66 15.82
CA LEU A 41 -4.36 1.74 15.99
C LEU A 41 -3.58 1.59 14.68
N ALA A 42 -4.30 1.47 13.57
CA ALA A 42 -3.72 1.42 12.23
C ALA A 42 -3.02 2.75 11.85
N GLU A 43 -3.51 3.88 12.37
CA GLU A 43 -2.91 5.20 12.15
C GLU A 43 -1.70 5.47 13.06
N GLU A 44 -1.63 4.84 14.24
CA GLU A 44 -0.56 5.07 15.22
C GLU A 44 0.64 4.14 15.02
N ASP A 45 0.37 2.85 14.85
CA ASP A 45 1.38 1.81 14.62
C ASP A 45 0.79 0.70 13.75
N PRO A 46 0.76 0.90 12.41
CA PRO A 46 0.19 -0.07 11.49
C PRO A 46 0.93 -1.40 11.51
N TYR A 47 2.25 -1.40 11.77
CA TYR A 47 3.06 -2.62 11.85
C TYR A 47 2.65 -3.47 13.04
N ARG A 48 2.50 -2.86 14.22
CA ARG A 48 2.03 -3.60 15.39
C ARG A 48 0.63 -4.18 15.16
N LEU A 49 -0.26 -3.44 14.49
CA LEU A 49 -1.58 -3.98 14.15
C LEU A 49 -1.45 -5.18 13.19
N PHE A 50 -0.64 -5.07 12.16
CA PHE A 50 -0.35 -6.14 11.20
C PHE A 50 0.17 -7.41 11.91
N GLU A 51 1.21 -7.28 12.74
CA GLU A 51 1.76 -8.40 13.53
C GLU A 51 0.73 -9.01 14.49
N LEU A 52 -0.07 -8.18 15.16
CA LEU A 52 -1.12 -8.68 16.06
C LEU A 52 -2.22 -9.47 15.34
N LEU A 53 -2.43 -9.18 14.06
CA LEU A 53 -3.35 -9.91 13.18
C LEU A 53 -2.69 -11.11 12.49
N GLY A 54 -1.41 -11.37 12.78
CA GLY A 54 -0.67 -12.54 12.31
C GLY A 54 0.01 -12.32 10.97
N GLY A 55 0.24 -11.06 10.60
CA GLY A 55 1.01 -10.73 9.42
C GLY A 55 2.48 -11.12 9.54
N ASP A 56 3.05 -11.48 8.39
CA ASP A 56 4.47 -11.78 8.17
C ASP A 56 4.92 -11.00 6.93
N ASP A 57 5.89 -10.11 7.10
CA ASP A 57 6.40 -9.24 6.02
C ASP A 57 7.31 -9.98 5.04
N SER A 58 7.71 -11.22 5.36
CA SER A 58 8.44 -12.08 4.41
C SER A 58 7.55 -12.66 3.32
N GLU A 59 6.23 -12.62 3.48
CA GLU A 59 5.24 -13.14 2.52
C GLU A 59 4.71 -12.08 1.55
N LEU A 60 5.31 -10.88 1.52
CA LEU A 60 4.86 -9.77 0.69
C LEU A 60 4.97 -10.08 -0.80
N LEU A 61 3.88 -9.88 -1.52
CA LEU A 61 3.84 -9.90 -2.98
C LEU A 61 4.25 -8.51 -3.49
N LYS A 62 5.41 -8.43 -4.13
CA LYS A 62 5.97 -7.15 -4.62
C LYS A 62 5.42 -6.80 -6.00
N THR A 63 5.19 -5.51 -6.21
CA THR A 63 4.77 -4.93 -7.48
C THR A 63 5.65 -3.72 -7.79
N ASN A 64 6.13 -3.61 -9.04
CA ASN A 64 6.86 -2.44 -9.51
C ASN A 64 5.90 -1.45 -10.21
N TRP A 65 6.17 -0.17 -10.05
CA TRP A 65 5.35 0.92 -10.57
C TRP A 65 6.24 1.95 -11.27
N ALA A 66 6.06 2.09 -12.57
CA ALA A 66 6.71 3.11 -13.37
C ALA A 66 5.94 4.43 -13.20
N PHE A 67 6.67 5.52 -13.02
CA PHE A 67 6.08 6.85 -13.08
C PHE A 67 5.60 7.13 -14.50
N GLU A 68 4.47 7.81 -14.63
CA GLU A 68 4.00 8.31 -15.93
C GLU A 68 5.12 9.14 -16.58
N TYR A 69 5.38 8.87 -17.85
CA TYR A 69 6.40 9.54 -18.64
C TYR A 69 5.76 10.05 -19.92
N THR A 70 5.22 11.25 -19.79
CA THR A 70 4.46 11.95 -20.82
C THR A 70 5.36 12.41 -21.96
N TYR A 71 4.75 12.69 -23.12
CA TYR A 71 5.50 13.23 -24.25
C TYR A 71 6.08 14.61 -23.94
N GLU A 72 5.36 15.41 -23.14
CA GLU A 72 5.83 16.69 -22.64
C GLU A 72 7.09 16.55 -21.78
N GLU A 73 7.13 15.59 -20.86
CA GLU A 73 8.32 15.29 -20.05
C GLU A 73 9.50 14.83 -20.91
N TYR A 74 9.24 14.03 -21.95
CA TYR A 74 10.26 13.65 -22.92
C TYR A 74 10.83 14.86 -23.67
N ILE A 75 9.99 15.77 -24.14
CA ILE A 75 10.41 17.01 -24.80
C ILE A 75 11.29 17.84 -23.87
N GLU A 76 10.85 18.02 -22.62
CA GLU A 76 11.55 18.80 -21.61
C GLU A 76 12.90 18.19 -21.22
N GLU A 77 12.95 16.87 -21.03
CA GLU A 77 14.17 16.15 -20.63
C GLU A 77 15.27 16.25 -21.71
N TYR A 78 14.88 16.15 -22.98
CA TYR A 78 15.81 16.09 -24.10
C TYR A 78 16.02 17.42 -24.84
N ASP A 79 15.32 18.49 -24.42
CA ASP A 79 15.37 19.83 -25.04
C ASP A 79 15.14 19.79 -26.57
N ILE A 80 14.06 19.12 -26.97
CA ILE A 80 13.68 18.96 -28.39
C ILE A 80 12.42 19.77 -28.73
N ASP A 81 12.16 19.98 -30.02
CA ASP A 81 10.92 20.59 -30.47
C ASP A 81 9.78 19.56 -30.47
N TYR A 82 8.57 20.02 -30.14
CA TYR A 82 7.36 19.21 -30.21
C TYR A 82 7.08 18.71 -31.64
N ASP A 83 6.88 17.40 -31.79
CA ASP A 83 6.43 16.75 -33.02
C ASP A 83 5.08 16.04 -32.79
N SER A 84 4.03 16.55 -33.45
CA SER A 84 2.68 15.97 -33.35
C SER A 84 2.57 14.56 -33.92
N VAL A 85 3.47 14.13 -34.81
CA VAL A 85 3.51 12.76 -35.31
C VAL A 85 4.07 11.80 -34.27
N GLU A 86 5.02 12.25 -33.45
CA GLU A 86 5.55 11.47 -32.33
C GLU A 86 4.55 11.41 -31.17
N GLU A 87 3.93 12.53 -30.80
CA GLU A 87 2.90 12.57 -29.75
C GLU A 87 1.78 11.54 -30.03
N ILE A 88 1.28 11.48 -31.26
CA ILE A 88 0.22 10.53 -31.65
C ILE A 88 0.66 9.06 -31.48
N LYS A 89 1.95 8.79 -31.57
CA LYS A 89 2.53 7.46 -31.40
C LYS A 89 3.04 7.20 -29.97
N TRP A 90 2.93 8.20 -29.09
CA TRP A 90 3.42 8.09 -27.73
C TRP A 90 2.52 7.16 -26.92
N ASP A 91 3.02 5.96 -26.66
CA ASP A 91 2.37 5.02 -25.76
C ASP A 91 2.88 5.30 -24.34
N LEU A 92 2.04 5.91 -23.51
CA LEU A 92 2.40 6.31 -22.14
C LEU A 92 2.85 5.11 -21.31
N GLU A 93 2.19 3.95 -21.45
CA GLU A 93 2.50 2.74 -20.68
C GLU A 93 3.87 2.20 -21.08
N GLU A 94 4.09 1.99 -22.39
CA GLU A 94 5.36 1.47 -22.91
C GLU A 94 6.52 2.43 -22.58
N LYS A 95 6.33 3.73 -22.79
CA LYS A 95 7.38 4.74 -22.59
C LYS A 95 7.75 4.93 -21.12
N SER A 96 6.79 4.85 -20.22
CA SER A 96 7.05 4.85 -18.78
C SER A 96 7.89 3.65 -18.33
N ILE A 97 7.56 2.46 -18.79
CA ILE A 97 8.28 1.23 -18.43
C ILE A 97 9.70 1.25 -19.01
N GLU A 98 9.85 1.64 -20.28
CA GLU A 98 11.16 1.83 -20.90
C GLU A 98 12.03 2.80 -20.08
N ARG A 99 11.47 3.96 -19.72
CA ARG A 99 12.17 4.98 -18.93
C ARG A 99 12.57 4.47 -17.55
N ALA A 100 11.70 3.73 -16.87
CA ALA A 100 12.00 3.11 -15.58
C ALA A 100 13.19 2.15 -15.68
N HIS A 101 13.24 1.31 -16.72
CA HIS A 101 14.36 0.40 -16.96
C HIS A 101 15.66 1.13 -17.33
N GLU A 102 15.59 2.16 -18.17
CA GLU A 102 16.75 2.96 -18.58
C GLU A 102 17.41 3.69 -17.40
N THR A 103 16.58 4.23 -16.51
CA THR A 103 17.04 5.02 -15.36
C THR A 103 17.41 4.15 -14.17
N GLY A 104 16.79 2.99 -14.01
CA GLY A 104 16.86 2.22 -12.78
C GLY A 104 15.96 2.78 -11.67
N HIS A 105 15.01 3.65 -12.02
CA HIS A 105 14.14 4.36 -11.07
C HIS A 105 12.66 3.99 -11.28
N TRP A 106 12.07 3.37 -10.27
CA TRP A 106 10.64 3.06 -10.18
C TRP A 106 10.23 2.97 -8.72
N TYR A 107 8.93 2.99 -8.46
CA TYR A 107 8.36 2.78 -7.13
C TYR A 107 8.03 1.30 -6.92
N VAL A 108 8.16 0.81 -5.68
CA VAL A 108 7.90 -0.60 -5.36
C VAL A 108 6.97 -0.66 -4.15
N THR A 109 5.86 -1.38 -4.31
CA THR A 109 4.99 -1.73 -3.18
C THR A 109 5.00 -3.22 -2.91
N GLY A 110 4.54 -3.61 -1.73
CA GLY A 110 4.22 -4.99 -1.39
C GLY A 110 2.81 -5.08 -0.85
N THR A 111 2.10 -6.16 -1.17
CA THR A 111 0.76 -6.42 -0.63
C THR A 111 0.76 -7.67 0.25
N SER A 112 -0.01 -7.62 1.34
CA SER A 112 -0.30 -8.77 2.20
C SER A 112 -1.80 -8.85 2.45
N ILE A 113 -2.39 -10.02 2.21
CA ILE A 113 -3.81 -10.28 2.48
C ILE A 113 -3.89 -11.28 3.64
N LEU A 114 -4.25 -10.79 4.82
CA LEU A 114 -4.47 -11.63 5.99
C LEU A 114 -5.84 -12.32 5.88
N LYS A 115 -5.81 -13.65 5.79
CA LYS A 115 -7.00 -14.47 5.63
C LYS A 115 -7.57 -14.89 6.99
N GLY A 116 -8.81 -14.50 7.22
CA GLY A 116 -9.61 -14.96 8.35
C GLY A 116 -10.57 -16.10 7.98
N PRO A 117 -11.36 -16.57 8.95
CA PRO A 117 -12.38 -17.58 8.70
C PRO A 117 -13.49 -17.04 7.79
N ASN A 118 -14.18 -17.95 7.09
CA ASN A 118 -15.32 -17.64 6.22
C ASN A 118 -15.02 -16.64 5.09
N GLY A 119 -13.78 -16.60 4.59
CA GLY A 119 -13.39 -15.73 3.48
C GLY A 119 -13.21 -14.26 3.86
N ILE A 120 -13.02 -13.96 5.15
CA ILE A 120 -12.59 -12.63 5.59
C ILE A 120 -11.18 -12.37 5.05
N GLU A 121 -10.98 -11.20 4.46
CA GLU A 121 -9.69 -10.73 3.97
C GLU A 121 -9.43 -9.33 4.52
N LEU A 122 -8.24 -9.14 5.09
CA LEU A 122 -7.74 -7.85 5.57
C LEU A 122 -6.45 -7.54 4.82
N GLU A 123 -6.49 -6.50 3.99
CA GLU A 123 -5.39 -6.14 3.11
C GLU A 123 -4.51 -5.04 3.69
N PHE A 124 -3.21 -5.23 3.57
CA PHE A 124 -2.18 -4.26 3.93
C PHE A 124 -1.28 -4.01 2.72
N GLU A 125 -0.85 -2.76 2.58
CA GLU A 125 0.08 -2.34 1.54
C GLU A 125 1.30 -1.69 2.16
N PHE A 126 2.46 -2.02 1.60
CA PHE A 126 3.77 -1.68 2.09
C PHE A 126 4.54 -0.92 1.02
N GLU A 127 5.36 0.02 1.43
CA GLU A 127 6.28 0.72 0.55
C GLU A 127 7.72 0.22 0.76
N PHE A 128 8.46 0.17 -0.34
CA PHE A 128 9.89 -0.14 -0.33
C PHE A 128 10.69 1.07 -0.80
N CYS A 129 11.77 1.38 -0.09
CA CYS A 129 12.74 2.39 -0.45
C CYS A 129 14.12 1.73 -0.56
N GLU A 130 14.80 1.91 -1.70
CA GLU A 130 16.13 1.33 -1.98
C GLU A 130 16.19 -0.21 -1.77
N GLY A 131 15.08 -0.91 -2.01
CA GLY A 131 14.95 -2.36 -1.85
C GLY A 131 14.66 -2.83 -0.42
N TYR A 132 14.60 -1.92 0.55
CA TYR A 132 14.24 -2.21 1.93
C TYR A 132 12.79 -1.85 2.20
N LEU A 133 12.16 -2.61 3.08
CA LEU A 133 10.84 -2.30 3.57
C LEU A 133 10.92 -1.00 4.38
N ASP A 134 10.16 0.01 3.97
CA ASP A 134 10.21 1.35 4.57
C ASP A 134 8.98 1.61 5.46
N GLY A 135 7.79 1.19 5.03
CA GLY A 135 6.56 1.48 5.75
C GLY A 135 5.34 0.64 5.34
N ILE A 136 4.28 0.70 6.16
CA ILE A 136 2.92 0.35 5.74
C ILE A 136 2.23 1.64 5.30
N ILE A 137 1.79 1.68 4.06
CA ILE A 137 1.11 2.82 3.43
C ILE A 137 -0.40 2.60 3.26
N GLY A 138 -0.85 1.34 3.31
CA GLY A 138 -2.25 0.96 3.20
C GLY A 138 -2.63 -0.03 4.29
N THR A 139 -3.82 0.16 4.86
CA THR A 139 -4.38 -0.70 5.90
C THR A 139 -5.83 -1.07 5.54
N PRO A 140 -6.42 -2.07 6.20
CA PRO A 140 -7.81 -2.45 5.93
C PRO A 140 -8.85 -1.35 6.19
N TYR A 141 -8.46 -0.24 6.84
CA TYR A 141 -9.32 0.89 7.14
C TYR A 141 -9.33 1.99 6.07
N ASN A 142 -8.50 1.89 5.03
CA ASN A 142 -8.46 2.85 3.93
C ASN A 142 -9.69 2.65 3.01
N GLU A 143 -10.47 3.72 2.77
CA GLU A 143 -11.64 3.67 1.87
C GLU A 143 -11.17 3.73 0.40
N ALA A 144 -11.04 2.56 -0.21
CA ALA A 144 -10.86 2.33 -1.65
C ALA A 144 -9.52 2.75 -2.30
N ALA A 145 -8.93 1.74 -2.94
CA ALA A 145 -7.79 1.71 -3.84
C ALA A 145 -6.44 2.13 -3.23
N HIS A 146 -5.59 1.11 -3.09
CA HIS A 146 -4.14 1.18 -3.38
C HIS A 146 -3.82 2.37 -4.25
N GLY A 147 -2.83 3.14 -3.82
CA GLY A 147 -2.48 4.41 -4.44
C GLY A 147 -2.39 4.24 -5.95
N ASN A 148 -2.76 5.28 -6.67
CA ASN A 148 -2.45 5.36 -8.10
C ASN A 148 -0.93 5.52 -8.20
N HIS A 149 -0.20 4.41 -8.06
CA HIS A 149 1.26 4.38 -7.92
C HIS A 149 1.95 4.59 -9.27
N GLY A 150 1.19 4.57 -10.36
CA GLY A 150 1.63 4.75 -11.72
C GLY A 150 1.25 3.53 -12.56
N ILE A 151 2.15 3.14 -13.44
CA ILE A 151 1.98 2.03 -14.38
C ILE A 151 2.63 0.78 -13.79
N GLU A 152 1.83 -0.26 -13.52
CA GLU A 152 2.29 -1.55 -13.03
C GLU A 152 3.12 -2.30 -14.09
N PHE A 153 4.24 -2.92 -13.69
CA PHE A 153 5.05 -3.75 -14.58
C PHE A 153 5.83 -4.86 -13.84
N ASP A 154 6.27 -5.87 -14.59
CA ASP A 154 7.01 -7.05 -14.11
C ASP A 154 8.53 -6.82 -14.01
#